data_AF-A0A956H7D2-F1
#
_entry.id   AF-A0A956H7D2-F1
#
_cell.length_a   1.000
_cell.length_b   1.000
_cell.length_c   1.000
_cell.angle_alpha   90.00
_cell.angle_beta   90.00
_cell.angle_gamma   90.00
#
_symmetry.space_group_name_H-M   'P 1'
#
loop_
_entity.id
_entity.type
_entity.pdbx_description
1 polymer ?
#
loop_
_entity_poly.entity_id
_entity_poly.type
_entity_poly.pdbx_seq_one_letter_code
_entity_poly.pdbx_strand_id
1 'polypeptide(L)'
;MPETMSERLAALSQRIDDALAHASRPSPPLAVDDATLLALAQARDDAEARADLQAQRCAALEDKLAALEAALAGERSARNRAEALAEEFPLPEDPELRRRHDEARRVLAQAQVLTRADRYQEGLDILQTLDPEVVAIAHPPLIADHGLVKGTALLQLGRYEAAVETLETVYVEAVVHHLPHPAAVATVTIMNALGTHLHRAEDSASWALHAEAWTRADGSPLMRA
;
A
#
# COMPACT_ATOMS: atom_id res chain seq x y z
N MET A 1 26.20 -10.98 -33.44
CA MET A 1 25.56 -11.94 -32.51
C MET A 1 25.66 -11.32 -31.12
N PRO A 2 24.56 -11.07 -30.40
CA PRO A 2 24.64 -10.49 -29.06
C PRO A 2 25.07 -11.56 -28.06
N GLU A 3 26.16 -11.33 -27.34
CA GLU A 3 26.60 -12.18 -26.22
C GLU A 3 25.49 -12.27 -25.16
N THR A 4 25.23 -13.49 -24.71
CA THR A 4 24.25 -13.76 -23.66
C THR A 4 24.74 -13.17 -22.32
N MET A 5 23.81 -12.79 -21.42
CA MET A 5 24.18 -12.25 -20.10
C MET A 5 25.08 -13.21 -19.30
N SER A 6 24.93 -14.51 -19.52
CA SER A 6 25.76 -15.56 -18.91
C SER A 6 27.23 -15.47 -19.36
N GLU A 7 27.48 -15.28 -20.66
CA GLU A 7 28.85 -15.13 -21.21
C GLU A 7 29.54 -13.86 -20.67
N ARG A 8 28.77 -12.77 -20.51
CA ARG A 8 29.30 -11.52 -19.93
C ARG A 8 29.66 -11.67 -18.46
N LEU A 9 28.89 -12.43 -17.68
CA LEU A 9 29.19 -12.72 -16.27
C LEU A 9 30.42 -13.62 -16.12
N ALA A 10 30.54 -14.66 -16.96
CA ALA A 10 31.71 -15.54 -16.96
C ALA A 10 33.01 -14.78 -17.32
N ALA A 11 32.96 -13.92 -18.35
CA ALA A 11 34.08 -13.08 -18.73
C ALA A 11 34.48 -12.07 -17.64
N LEU A 12 33.50 -11.54 -16.89
CA LEU A 12 33.75 -10.66 -15.75
C LEU A 12 34.44 -11.41 -14.60
N SER A 13 33.97 -12.61 -14.27
CA SER A 13 34.57 -13.45 -13.23
C SER A 13 36.03 -13.77 -13.53
N GLN A 14 36.33 -14.19 -14.76
CA GLN A 14 37.71 -14.49 -15.17
C GLN A 14 38.63 -13.27 -15.04
N ARG A 15 38.13 -12.07 -15.40
CA ARG A 15 38.91 -10.83 -15.27
C ARG A 15 39.18 -10.45 -13.81
N ILE A 16 38.27 -10.78 -12.90
CA ILE A 16 38.47 -10.59 -11.45
C ILE A 16 39.56 -11.53 -10.95
N ASP A 17 39.50 -12.81 -11.33
CA ASP A 17 40.48 -13.83 -10.93
C ASP A 17 41.89 -13.49 -11.45
N ASP A 18 42.00 -13.06 -12.71
CA ASP A 18 43.27 -12.64 -13.32
C ASP A 18 43.85 -11.41 -12.60
N ALA A 19 43.01 -10.44 -12.21
CA ALA A 19 43.44 -9.26 -11.48
C ALA A 19 43.95 -9.60 -10.07
N LEU A 20 43.28 -10.52 -9.36
CA LEU A 20 43.71 -11.01 -8.05
C LEU A 20 45.03 -11.80 -8.12
N ALA A 21 45.20 -12.64 -9.14
CA ALA A 21 46.45 -13.36 -9.39
C ALA A 21 47.62 -12.42 -9.71
N HIS A 22 47.36 -11.33 -10.43
CA HIS A 22 48.37 -10.32 -10.73
C HIS A 22 48.78 -9.53 -9.47
N ALA A 23 47.81 -9.13 -8.63
CA ALA A 23 48.06 -8.42 -7.38
C ALA A 23 48.86 -9.25 -6.35
N SER A 24 48.85 -10.58 -6.48
CA SER A 24 49.54 -11.51 -5.57
C SER A 24 51.02 -11.72 -5.90
N ARG A 25 51.54 -11.14 -7.00
CA ARG A 25 52.96 -11.28 -7.36
C ARG A 25 53.84 -10.37 -6.48
N PRO A 26 54.95 -10.88 -5.93
CA PRO A 26 55.86 -10.06 -5.13
C PRO A 26 56.47 -8.96 -6.00
N SER A 27 56.12 -7.71 -5.71
CA SER A 27 56.74 -6.55 -6.35
C SER A 27 58.13 -6.29 -5.76
N PRO A 28 59.11 -5.81 -6.57
CA PRO A 28 60.39 -5.37 -6.04
C PRO A 28 60.19 -4.23 -5.02
N PRO A 29 61.06 -4.10 -4.01
CA PRO A 29 60.94 -3.06 -3.00
C PRO A 29 61.09 -1.68 -3.65
N LEU A 30 59.97 -1.01 -3.89
CA LEU A 30 59.93 0.40 -4.25
C LEU A 30 60.22 1.21 -2.99
N ALA A 31 61.15 2.16 -3.08
CA ALA A 31 61.28 3.20 -2.08
C ALA A 31 60.04 4.10 -2.19
N VAL A 32 59.05 3.85 -1.34
CA VAL A 32 57.83 4.65 -1.26
C VAL A 32 58.12 5.84 -0.36
N ASP A 33 57.98 7.06 -0.88
CA ASP A 33 58.09 8.28 -0.08
C ASP A 33 56.79 8.58 0.68
N ASP A 34 56.87 9.47 1.67
CA ASP A 34 55.73 9.85 2.50
C ASP A 34 54.57 10.45 1.67
N ALA A 35 54.89 11.11 0.55
CA ALA A 35 53.89 11.68 -0.36
C ALA A 35 53.08 10.58 -1.05
N THR A 36 53.73 9.51 -1.49
CA THR A 36 53.08 8.34 -2.09
C THR A 36 52.22 7.59 -1.07
N LEU A 37 52.69 7.44 0.17
CA LEU A 37 51.90 6.84 1.26
C LEU A 37 50.64 7.65 1.56
N LEU A 38 50.74 8.98 1.59
CA LEU A 38 49.59 9.87 1.81
C LEU A 38 48.58 9.78 0.66
N ALA A 39 49.05 9.77 -0.59
CA ALA A 39 48.18 9.63 -1.76
C ALA A 39 47.45 8.28 -1.78
N LEU A 40 48.11 7.19 -1.36
CA LEU A 40 47.49 5.87 -1.24
C LEU A 40 46.44 5.83 -0.12
N ALA A 41 46.69 6.49 1.01
CA ALA A 41 45.70 6.60 2.09
C ALA A 41 44.45 7.36 1.62
N GLN A 42 44.63 8.50 0.94
CA GLN A 42 43.52 9.28 0.36
C GLN A 42 42.74 8.46 -0.67
N ALA A 43 43.43 7.77 -1.58
CA ALA A 43 42.78 6.94 -2.58
C ALA A 43 41.99 5.76 -1.97
N ARG A 44 42.47 5.20 -0.86
CA ARG A 44 41.76 4.16 -0.10
C ARG A 44 40.49 4.73 0.53
N ASP A 45 40.60 5.85 1.23
CA ASP A 45 39.47 6.48 1.91
C ASP A 45 38.39 6.92 0.88
N ASP A 46 38.80 7.44 -0.28
CA ASP A 46 37.91 7.75 -1.40
C ASP A 46 37.26 6.50 -2.03
N ALA A 47 37.95 5.36 -2.03
CA ALA A 47 37.39 4.10 -2.50
C ALA A 47 36.36 3.53 -1.51
N GLU A 48 36.64 3.62 -0.21
CA GLU A 48 35.74 3.23 0.87
C GLU A 48 34.46 4.07 0.86
N ALA A 49 34.57 5.39 0.77
CA ALA A 49 33.41 6.29 0.68
C ALA A 49 32.53 5.99 -0.55
N ARG A 50 33.14 5.63 -1.69
CA ARG A 50 32.39 5.22 -2.89
C ARG A 50 31.71 3.86 -2.71
N ALA A 51 32.34 2.92 -2.03
CA ALA A 51 31.76 1.63 -1.71
C ALA A 51 30.55 1.77 -0.77
N ASP A 52 30.67 2.60 0.27
CA ASP A 52 29.58 2.90 1.21
C ASP A 52 28.39 3.54 0.50
N LEU A 53 28.64 4.55 -0.34
CA LEU A 53 27.58 5.19 -1.13
C LEU A 53 26.90 4.18 -2.06
N GLN A 54 27.67 3.28 -2.69
CA GLN A 54 27.11 2.24 -3.54
C GLN A 54 26.26 1.25 -2.74
N ALA A 55 26.70 0.85 -1.55
CA ALA A 55 25.94 -0.02 -0.66
C ALA A 55 24.61 0.62 -0.23
N GLN A 56 24.63 1.90 0.16
CA GLN A 56 23.42 2.66 0.49
C GLN A 56 22.43 2.74 -0.68
N ARG A 57 22.94 2.94 -1.91
CA ARG A 57 22.11 2.97 -3.12
C ARG A 57 21.51 1.59 -3.43
N CYS A 58 22.25 0.51 -3.24
CA CYS A 58 21.73 -0.85 -3.39
C CYS A 58 20.60 -1.13 -2.37
N ALA A 59 20.82 -0.82 -1.09
CA ALA A 59 19.80 -0.98 -0.06
C ALA A 59 18.52 -0.18 -0.39
N ALA A 60 18.65 1.08 -0.79
CA ALA A 60 17.51 1.89 -1.18
C ALA A 60 16.78 1.38 -2.44
N LEU A 61 17.46 0.65 -3.34
CA LEU A 61 16.83 0.01 -4.49
C LEU A 61 16.11 -1.27 -4.10
N GLU A 62 16.66 -2.06 -3.17
CA GLU A 62 16.01 -3.25 -2.61
C GLU A 62 14.71 -2.87 -1.89
N ASP A 63 14.73 -1.81 -1.07
CA ASP A 63 13.53 -1.28 -0.41
C ASP A 63 12.45 -0.85 -1.43
N LYS A 64 12.87 -0.16 -2.50
CA LYS A 64 11.96 0.25 -3.58
C LYS A 64 11.39 -0.94 -4.34
N LEU A 65 12.20 -1.96 -4.61
CA LEU A 65 11.75 -3.17 -5.29
C LEU A 65 10.71 -3.90 -4.43
N ALA A 66 10.99 -4.08 -3.14
CA ALA A 66 10.05 -4.68 -2.20
C ALA A 66 8.73 -3.90 -2.12
N ALA A 67 8.77 -2.56 -2.10
CA ALA A 67 7.59 -1.72 -2.13
C ALA A 67 6.77 -1.88 -3.43
N LEU A 68 7.43 -1.96 -4.58
CA LEU A 68 6.78 -2.17 -5.88
C LEU A 68 6.14 -3.56 -5.99
N GLU A 69 6.82 -4.60 -5.49
CA GLU A 69 6.29 -5.96 -5.45
C GLU A 69 5.04 -6.05 -4.56
N ALA A 70 5.08 -5.42 -3.39
CA ALA A 70 3.92 -5.31 -2.50
C ALA A 70 2.75 -4.55 -3.15
N ALA A 71 3.03 -3.45 -3.85
CA ALA A 71 2.01 -2.68 -4.57
C ALA A 71 1.36 -3.51 -5.69
N LEU A 72 2.15 -4.23 -6.49
CA LEU A 72 1.64 -5.08 -7.56
C LEU A 72 0.83 -6.26 -7.02
N ALA A 73 1.25 -6.87 -5.92
CA ALA A 73 0.49 -7.91 -5.24
C ALA A 73 -0.85 -7.36 -4.72
N GLY A 74 -0.86 -6.15 -4.17
CA GLY A 74 -2.07 -5.44 -3.77
C GLY A 74 -3.03 -5.20 -4.94
N GLU A 75 -2.54 -4.74 -6.09
CA GLU A 75 -3.36 -4.51 -7.28
C GLU A 75 -4.00 -5.81 -7.82
N ARG A 76 -3.23 -6.90 -7.87
CA ARG A 76 -3.76 -8.22 -8.26
C ARG A 76 -4.84 -8.70 -7.30
N SER A 77 -4.63 -8.54 -6.00
CA SER A 77 -5.62 -8.90 -4.98
C SER A 77 -6.90 -8.07 -5.14
N ALA A 78 -6.78 -6.76 -5.38
CA ALA A 78 -7.92 -5.88 -5.62
C ALA A 78 -8.71 -6.27 -6.88
N ARG A 79 -8.01 -6.66 -7.97
CA ARG A 79 -8.65 -7.15 -9.20
C ARG A 79 -9.43 -8.43 -8.96
N ASN A 80 -8.81 -9.44 -8.36
CA ASN A 80 -9.47 -10.72 -8.07
C ASN A 80 -10.71 -10.52 -7.18
N ARG A 81 -10.64 -9.59 -6.23
CA ARG A 81 -11.78 -9.22 -5.39
C ARG A 81 -12.90 -8.56 -6.18
N ALA A 82 -12.57 -7.64 -7.09
CA ALA A 82 -13.56 -7.01 -7.94
C ALA A 82 -14.27 -8.02 -8.85
N GLU A 83 -13.53 -9.02 -9.36
CA GLU A 83 -14.10 -10.14 -10.13
C GLU A 83 -15.04 -10.99 -9.28
N ALA A 84 -14.61 -11.41 -8.07
CA ALA A 84 -15.45 -12.18 -7.15
C ALA A 84 -16.72 -11.42 -6.73
N LEU A 85 -16.61 -10.11 -6.45
CA LEU A 85 -17.76 -9.27 -6.11
C LEU A 85 -18.75 -9.14 -7.27
N ALA A 86 -18.27 -9.08 -8.52
CA ALA A 86 -19.14 -9.01 -9.68
C ALA A 86 -19.91 -10.31 -9.93
N GLU A 87 -19.35 -11.46 -9.52
CA GLU A 87 -20.01 -12.76 -9.58
C GLU A 87 -21.08 -12.91 -8.48
N GLU A 88 -20.75 -12.52 -7.24
CA GLU A 88 -21.66 -12.65 -6.09
C GLU A 88 -22.77 -11.59 -6.09
N PHE A 89 -22.45 -10.36 -6.49
CA PHE A 89 -23.37 -9.23 -6.54
C PHE A 89 -23.48 -8.73 -7.99
N PRO A 90 -24.27 -9.42 -8.83
CA PRO A 90 -24.46 -9.00 -10.20
C PRO A 90 -25.11 -7.62 -10.25
N LEU A 91 -24.77 -6.85 -11.28
CA LEU A 91 -25.39 -5.55 -11.52
C LEU A 91 -26.90 -5.69 -11.70
N PRO A 92 -27.69 -4.67 -11.32
CA PRO A 92 -29.13 -4.65 -11.56
C PRO A 92 -29.49 -4.98 -13.02
N GLU A 93 -30.50 -5.84 -13.22
CA GLU A 93 -30.97 -6.22 -14.55
C GLU A 93 -31.64 -5.05 -15.29
N ASP A 94 -32.40 -4.23 -14.55
CA ASP A 94 -33.04 -3.03 -15.05
C ASP A 94 -31.99 -2.04 -15.60
N PRO A 95 -32.04 -1.71 -16.91
CA PRO A 95 -31.09 -0.78 -17.53
C PRO A 95 -31.05 0.59 -16.87
N GLU A 96 -32.17 1.08 -16.36
CA GLU A 96 -32.23 2.40 -15.72
C GLU A 96 -31.60 2.35 -14.33
N LEU A 97 -31.88 1.32 -13.55
CA LEU A 97 -31.23 1.09 -12.26
C LEU A 97 -29.72 0.86 -12.42
N ARG A 98 -29.28 0.18 -13.49
CA ARG A 98 -27.87 0.02 -13.82
C ARG A 98 -27.20 1.36 -14.16
N ARG A 99 -27.85 2.20 -14.96
CA ARG A 99 -27.35 3.55 -15.28
C ARG A 99 -27.17 4.39 -14.02
N ARG A 100 -28.14 4.31 -13.11
CA ARG A 100 -28.10 4.98 -11.79
C ARG A 100 -26.97 4.45 -10.91
N HIS A 101 -26.78 3.12 -10.87
CA HIS A 101 -25.65 2.47 -10.18
C HIS A 101 -24.29 2.93 -10.72
N ASP A 102 -24.12 2.91 -12.04
CA ASP A 102 -22.88 3.35 -12.69
C ASP A 102 -22.57 4.81 -12.37
N GLU A 103 -23.59 5.68 -12.39
CA GLU A 103 -23.42 7.09 -12.04
C GLU A 103 -23.07 7.27 -10.57
N ALA A 104 -23.76 6.57 -9.66
CA ALA A 104 -23.44 6.58 -8.24
C ALA A 104 -21.99 6.14 -7.99
N ARG A 105 -21.49 5.12 -8.70
CA ARG A 105 -20.07 4.71 -8.61
C ARG A 105 -19.11 5.78 -9.08
N ARG A 106 -19.42 6.53 -10.15
CA ARG A 106 -18.57 7.64 -10.61
C ARG A 106 -18.52 8.77 -9.60
N VAL A 107 -19.68 9.17 -9.07
CA VAL A 107 -19.77 10.22 -8.05
C VAL A 107 -19.03 9.82 -6.78
N LEU A 108 -19.19 8.56 -6.35
CA LEU A 108 -18.43 8.00 -5.23
C LEU A 108 -16.91 8.03 -5.48
N ALA A 109 -16.45 7.64 -6.68
CA ALA A 109 -15.04 7.71 -7.03
C ALA A 109 -14.50 9.15 -7.00
N GLN A 110 -15.29 10.13 -7.42
CA GLN A 110 -14.94 11.55 -7.31
C GLN A 110 -14.79 11.98 -5.85
N ALA A 111 -15.74 11.63 -4.98
CA ALA A 111 -15.64 11.92 -3.54
C ALA A 111 -14.41 11.26 -2.92
N GLN A 112 -14.09 10.02 -3.32
CA GLN A 112 -12.92 9.30 -2.84
C GLN A 112 -11.60 9.98 -3.26
N VAL A 113 -11.53 10.51 -4.48
CA VAL A 113 -10.37 11.30 -4.94
C VAL A 113 -10.21 12.57 -4.11
N LEU A 114 -11.30 13.28 -3.81
CA LEU A 114 -11.26 14.48 -2.96
C LEU A 114 -10.80 14.15 -1.54
N THR A 115 -11.33 13.08 -0.95
CA THR A 115 -10.89 12.58 0.37
C THR A 115 -9.41 12.22 0.37
N ARG A 116 -8.88 11.59 -0.68
CA ARG A 116 -7.44 11.28 -0.81
C ARG A 116 -6.57 12.52 -1.05
N ALA A 117 -7.15 13.62 -1.52
CA ALA A 117 -6.50 14.90 -1.72
C ALA A 117 -6.68 15.85 -0.52
N ASP A 118 -7.03 15.30 0.65
CA ASP A 118 -7.28 16.02 1.91
C ASP A 118 -8.41 17.06 1.85
N ARG A 119 -9.25 17.01 0.81
CA ARG A 119 -10.44 17.86 0.62
C ARG A 119 -11.66 17.17 1.23
N TYR A 120 -11.56 16.83 2.51
CA TYR A 120 -12.51 15.95 3.19
C TYR A 120 -13.93 16.52 3.25
N GLN A 121 -14.08 17.83 3.51
CA GLN A 121 -15.40 18.46 3.58
C GLN A 121 -16.11 18.42 2.22
N GLU A 122 -15.40 18.71 1.14
CA GLU A 122 -15.98 18.67 -0.22
C GLU A 122 -16.35 17.25 -0.63
N GLY A 123 -15.52 16.26 -0.29
CA GLY A 123 -15.86 14.85 -0.48
C GLY A 123 -17.10 14.44 0.31
N LEU A 124 -17.20 14.88 1.57
CA LEU A 124 -18.34 14.59 2.44
C LEU A 124 -19.64 15.20 1.92
N ASP A 125 -19.61 16.45 1.42
CA ASP A 125 -20.79 17.12 0.87
C ASP A 125 -21.36 16.36 -0.34
N ILE A 126 -20.47 15.83 -1.20
CA ILE A 126 -20.86 14.97 -2.33
C ILE A 126 -21.51 13.67 -1.81
N LEU A 127 -20.88 13.01 -0.82
CA LEU A 127 -21.37 11.74 -0.29
C LEU A 127 -22.74 11.89 0.38
N GLN A 128 -22.97 12.98 1.10
CA GLN A 128 -24.27 13.29 1.73
C GLN A 128 -25.37 13.51 0.68
N THR A 129 -25.03 14.14 -0.45
CA THR A 129 -25.96 14.30 -1.57
C THR A 129 -26.27 12.95 -2.24
N LEU A 130 -25.30 12.02 -2.21
CA LEU A 130 -25.41 10.69 -2.80
C LEU A 130 -26.15 9.67 -1.89
N ASP A 131 -26.26 9.93 -0.57
CA ASP A 131 -26.93 9.07 0.42
C ASP A 131 -28.27 8.47 -0.06
N PRO A 132 -29.29 9.28 -0.48
CA PRO A 132 -30.61 8.73 -0.83
C PRO A 132 -30.55 7.82 -2.06
N GLU A 133 -29.64 8.10 -3.00
CA GLU A 133 -29.50 7.34 -4.23
C GLU A 133 -28.87 5.97 -3.96
N VAL A 134 -27.84 5.91 -3.11
CA VAL A 134 -27.19 4.66 -2.70
C VAL A 134 -28.19 3.75 -1.96
N VAL A 135 -29.00 4.30 -1.07
CA VAL A 135 -30.07 3.56 -0.39
C VAL A 135 -31.11 3.05 -1.38
N ALA A 136 -31.51 3.86 -2.36
CA ALA A 136 -32.49 3.47 -3.37
C ALA A 136 -31.98 2.38 -4.32
N ILE A 137 -30.68 2.37 -4.63
CA ILE A 137 -30.04 1.33 -5.46
C ILE A 137 -29.95 0.00 -4.70
N ALA A 138 -29.77 0.05 -3.37
CA ALA A 138 -29.74 -1.11 -2.49
C ALA A 138 -28.72 -2.21 -2.90
N HIS A 139 -27.58 -1.80 -3.45
CA HIS A 139 -26.50 -2.70 -3.86
C HIS A 139 -25.44 -2.79 -2.75
N PRO A 140 -25.26 -3.94 -2.06
CA PRO A 140 -24.48 -3.99 -0.83
C PRO A 140 -23.02 -3.53 -0.96
N PRO A 141 -22.26 -3.93 -2.01
CA PRO A 141 -20.91 -3.38 -2.21
C PRO A 141 -20.88 -1.86 -2.39
N LEU A 142 -21.92 -1.27 -3.00
CA LEU A 142 -21.98 0.19 -3.19
C LEU A 142 -22.27 0.91 -1.87
N ILE A 143 -23.17 0.35 -1.05
CA ILE A 143 -23.48 0.85 0.29
C ILE A 143 -22.22 0.82 1.17
N ALA A 144 -21.51 -0.32 1.18
CA ALA A 144 -20.30 -0.49 1.96
C ALA A 144 -19.18 0.46 1.51
N ASP A 145 -18.92 0.58 0.20
CA ASP A 145 -17.90 1.50 -0.33
C ASP A 145 -18.26 2.97 -0.01
N HIS A 146 -19.51 3.37 -0.19
CA HIS A 146 -19.98 4.73 0.14
C HIS A 146 -19.78 5.04 1.62
N GLY A 147 -20.22 4.13 2.50
CA GLY A 147 -20.09 4.31 3.94
C GLY A 147 -18.64 4.35 4.41
N LEU A 148 -17.73 3.55 3.80
CA LEU A 148 -16.31 3.62 4.12
C LEU A 148 -15.72 5.00 3.81
N VAL A 149 -15.94 5.51 2.59
CA VAL A 149 -15.40 6.83 2.21
C VAL A 149 -15.97 7.93 3.10
N LYS A 150 -17.26 7.84 3.43
CA LYS A 150 -17.93 8.77 4.34
C LYS A 150 -17.34 8.72 5.76
N GLY A 151 -17.20 7.53 6.32
CA GLY A 151 -16.59 7.31 7.63
C GLY A 151 -15.15 7.82 7.70
N THR A 152 -14.34 7.56 6.67
CA THR A 152 -12.98 8.11 6.57
C THR A 152 -12.98 9.64 6.51
N ALA A 153 -13.84 10.26 5.69
CA ALA A 153 -13.92 11.71 5.61
C ALA A 153 -14.33 12.33 6.96
N LEU A 154 -15.28 11.72 7.68
CA LEU A 154 -15.70 12.14 9.02
C LEU A 154 -14.54 12.05 10.03
N LEU A 155 -13.80 10.94 10.02
CA LEU A 155 -12.62 10.75 10.88
C LEU A 155 -11.58 11.86 10.66
N GLN A 156 -11.25 12.15 9.40
CA GLN A 156 -10.26 13.17 9.06
C GLN A 156 -10.72 14.60 9.37
N LEU A 157 -12.03 14.85 9.37
CA LEU A 157 -12.63 16.11 9.82
C LEU A 157 -12.74 16.23 11.34
N GLY A 158 -12.27 15.25 12.10
CA GLY A 158 -12.37 15.24 13.57
C GLY A 158 -13.77 14.91 14.10
N ARG A 159 -14.68 14.43 13.25
CA ARG A 159 -16.05 14.03 13.62
C ARG A 159 -16.07 12.56 14.02
N TYR A 160 -15.31 12.23 15.06
CA TYR A 160 -14.94 10.86 15.41
C TYR A 160 -16.13 9.98 15.77
N GLU A 161 -17.09 10.49 16.55
CA GLU A 161 -18.30 9.74 16.94
C GLU A 161 -19.14 9.40 15.71
N ALA A 162 -19.40 10.38 14.84
CA ALA A 162 -20.14 10.17 13.60
C ALA A 162 -19.40 9.21 12.64
N ALA A 163 -18.06 9.25 12.64
CA ALA A 163 -17.25 8.30 11.88
C ALA A 163 -17.46 6.88 12.41
N VAL A 164 -17.38 6.67 13.73
CA VAL A 164 -17.61 5.37 14.36
C VAL A 164 -19.00 4.84 14.04
N GLU A 165 -20.06 5.64 14.24
CA GLU A 165 -21.45 5.23 13.93
C GLU A 165 -21.63 4.83 12.46
N THR A 166 -21.05 5.61 11.55
CA THR A 166 -21.08 5.31 10.10
C THR A 166 -20.35 4.00 9.81
N LEU A 167 -19.17 3.80 10.37
CA LEU A 167 -18.34 2.62 10.12
C LEU A 167 -18.89 1.37 10.80
N GLU A 168 -19.58 1.48 11.93
CA GLU A 168 -20.30 0.36 12.56
C GLU A 168 -21.44 -0.13 11.65
N THR A 169 -22.15 0.80 11.00
CA THR A 169 -23.17 0.46 10.00
C THR A 169 -22.54 -0.27 8.81
N VAL A 170 -21.39 0.21 8.30
CA VAL A 170 -20.64 -0.48 7.24
C VAL A 170 -20.19 -1.86 7.68
N TYR A 171 -19.68 -2.00 8.90
CA TYR A 171 -19.23 -3.27 9.43
C TYR A 171 -20.38 -4.29 9.47
N VAL A 172 -21.56 -3.90 9.98
CA VAL A 172 -22.73 -4.77 10.01
C VAL A 172 -23.14 -5.20 8.60
N GLU A 173 -23.24 -4.25 7.67
CA GLU A 173 -23.59 -4.53 6.26
C GLU A 173 -22.58 -5.50 5.63
N ALA A 174 -21.28 -5.24 5.86
CA ALA A 174 -20.21 -6.05 5.33
C ALA A 174 -20.21 -7.48 5.91
N VAL A 175 -20.54 -7.65 7.18
CA VAL A 175 -20.68 -8.98 7.81
C VAL A 175 -21.86 -9.74 7.22
N VAL A 176 -23.02 -9.07 7.08
CA VAL A 176 -24.25 -9.68 6.53
C VAL A 176 -24.06 -10.14 5.09
N HIS A 177 -23.33 -9.36 4.30
CA HIS A 177 -23.09 -9.62 2.88
C HIS A 177 -21.72 -10.23 2.59
N HIS A 178 -21.02 -10.73 3.60
CA HIS A 178 -19.72 -11.39 3.44
C HIS A 178 -18.69 -10.58 2.63
N LEU A 179 -18.61 -9.27 2.87
CA LEU A 179 -17.68 -8.34 2.23
C LEU A 179 -16.43 -8.16 3.12
N PRO A 180 -15.38 -8.99 2.98
CA PRO A 180 -14.25 -8.99 3.92
C PRO A 180 -13.46 -7.68 3.88
N HIS A 181 -13.35 -7.05 2.71
CA HIS A 181 -12.59 -5.81 2.57
C HIS A 181 -13.24 -4.65 3.33
N PRO A 182 -14.53 -4.31 3.09
CA PRO A 182 -15.18 -3.30 3.91
C PRO A 182 -15.19 -3.60 5.41
N ALA A 183 -15.38 -4.86 5.81
CA ALA A 183 -15.34 -5.24 7.23
C ALA A 183 -13.96 -4.97 7.86
N ALA A 184 -12.87 -5.34 7.18
CA ALA A 184 -11.51 -5.12 7.64
C ALA A 184 -11.18 -3.62 7.75
N VAL A 185 -11.49 -2.84 6.71
CA VAL A 185 -11.23 -1.40 6.72
C VAL A 185 -12.05 -0.69 7.79
N ALA A 186 -13.34 -1.03 7.93
CA ALA A 186 -14.21 -0.41 8.93
C ALA A 186 -13.70 -0.67 10.35
N THR A 187 -13.40 -1.92 10.70
CA THR A 187 -12.93 -2.30 12.04
C THR A 187 -11.60 -1.66 12.43
N VAL A 188 -10.61 -1.65 11.53
CA VAL A 188 -9.33 -0.95 11.76
C VAL A 188 -9.54 0.55 11.96
N THR A 189 -10.43 1.15 11.17
CA THR A 189 -10.72 2.59 11.26
C THR A 189 -11.46 2.94 12.55
N ILE A 190 -12.41 2.11 12.99
CA ILE A 190 -13.11 2.24 14.27
C ILE A 190 -12.11 2.15 15.43
N MET A 191 -11.22 1.15 15.42
CA MET A 191 -10.19 1.02 16.47
C MET A 191 -9.33 2.28 16.57
N ASN A 192 -8.87 2.81 15.43
CA ASN A 192 -8.07 4.03 15.43
C ASN A 192 -8.87 5.23 15.97
N ALA A 193 -10.15 5.39 15.57
CA ALA A 193 -11.00 6.45 16.09
C ALA A 193 -11.20 6.33 17.61
N LEU A 194 -11.54 5.14 18.10
CA LEU A 194 -11.79 4.88 19.52
C LEU A 194 -10.53 5.05 20.37
N GLY A 195 -9.43 4.40 19.99
CA GLY A 195 -8.19 4.37 20.76
C GLY A 195 -7.41 5.68 20.70
N THR A 196 -7.16 6.17 19.49
CA THR A 196 -6.26 7.32 19.27
C THR A 196 -6.95 8.65 19.52
N HIS A 197 -8.22 8.78 19.10
CA HIS A 197 -8.90 10.09 19.08
C HIS A 197 -9.92 10.26 20.21
N LEU A 198 -10.66 9.21 20.58
CA LEU A 198 -11.69 9.27 21.62
C LEU A 198 -11.19 8.79 23.00
N HIS A 199 -9.97 8.27 23.09
CA HIS A 199 -9.38 7.71 24.31
C HIS A 199 -10.21 6.60 24.97
N ARG A 200 -10.96 5.85 24.16
CA ARG A 200 -11.80 4.70 24.55
C ARG A 200 -11.04 3.39 24.28
N ALA A 201 -9.93 3.20 24.98
CA ALA A 201 -9.01 2.08 24.76
C ALA A 201 -9.67 0.71 24.95
N GLU A 202 -10.56 0.57 25.95
CA GLU A 202 -11.28 -0.69 26.20
C GLU A 202 -12.22 -1.04 25.03
N ASP A 203 -12.96 -0.05 24.51
CA ASP A 203 -13.83 -0.25 23.37
C ASP A 203 -13.01 -0.61 22.12
N SER A 204 -11.90 0.09 21.88
CA SER A 204 -10.95 -0.24 20.80
C SER A 204 -10.41 -1.66 20.93
N ALA A 205 -10.15 -2.15 22.14
CA ALA A 205 -9.66 -3.51 22.36
C ALA A 205 -10.71 -4.56 21.98
N SER A 206 -12.00 -4.28 22.20
CA SER A 206 -13.07 -5.19 21.77
C SER A 206 -13.15 -5.36 20.25
N TRP A 207 -12.84 -4.29 19.49
CA TRP A 207 -12.78 -4.30 18.03
C TRP A 207 -11.54 -5.00 17.45
N ALA A 208 -10.47 -5.18 18.23
CA ALA A 208 -9.20 -5.77 17.76
C ALA A 208 -9.37 -7.18 17.21
N LEU A 209 -10.18 -8.02 17.88
CA LEU A 209 -10.44 -9.39 17.42
C LEU A 209 -11.18 -9.42 16.08
N HIS A 210 -12.10 -8.48 15.87
CA HIS A 210 -12.82 -8.33 14.61
C HIS A 210 -11.88 -7.87 13.49
N ALA A 211 -11.04 -6.86 13.76
CA ALA A 211 -10.06 -6.38 12.81
C ALA A 211 -9.07 -7.46 12.40
N GLU A 212 -8.56 -8.25 13.34
CA GLU A 212 -7.64 -9.36 13.04
C GLU A 212 -8.32 -10.42 12.16
N ALA A 213 -9.53 -10.83 12.50
CA ALA A 213 -10.28 -11.84 11.76
C ALA A 213 -10.55 -11.38 10.32
N TRP A 214 -11.04 -10.16 10.13
CA TRP A 214 -11.40 -9.64 8.81
C TRP A 214 -10.19 -9.26 7.97
N THR A 215 -9.11 -8.77 8.58
CA THR A 215 -7.83 -8.56 7.89
C THR A 215 -7.28 -9.86 7.30
N ARG A 216 -7.38 -10.96 8.06
CA ARG A 216 -6.98 -12.29 7.58
C ARG A 216 -7.88 -12.76 6.44
N ALA A 217 -9.20 -12.56 6.57
CA ALA A 217 -10.17 -12.92 5.54
C ALA A 217 -10.01 -12.09 4.25
N ASP A 218 -9.65 -10.80 4.37
CA ASP A 218 -9.45 -9.90 3.24
C ASP A 218 -8.25 -10.31 2.35
N GLY A 219 -7.26 -10.96 2.96
CA GLY A 219 -6.06 -11.47 2.29
C GLY A 219 -5.07 -10.38 1.84
N SER A 220 -5.43 -9.10 1.92
CA SER A 220 -4.57 -7.99 1.53
C SER A 220 -3.26 -7.98 2.31
N PRO A 221 -2.09 -8.00 1.64
CA PRO A 221 -0.80 -7.86 2.31
C PRO A 221 -0.67 -6.53 3.04
N LEU A 222 -1.30 -5.47 2.52
CA LEU A 222 -1.22 -4.11 3.04
C LEU A 222 -1.93 -3.93 4.40
N MET A 223 -2.87 -4.82 4.71
CA MET A 223 -3.61 -4.76 5.97
C MET A 223 -2.96 -5.62 7.08
N ARG A 224 -1.95 -6.44 6.75
CA ARG A 224 -1.29 -7.38 7.68
C ARG A 224 -0.04 -6.82 8.37
N ALA A 225 0.26 -5.54 8.20
CA ALA A 225 1.41 -4.85 8.80
C ALA A 225 1.07 -4.30 10.18
#